data_AF-D2J9E6-F1
#
_entry.id   AF-D2J9E6-F1
#
_cell.length_a   1.000
_cell.length_b   1.000
_cell.length_c   1.000
_cell.angle_alpha   90.00
_cell.angle_beta   90.00
_cell.angle_gamma   90.00
#
_symmetry.space_group_name_H-M   'P 1'
#
loop_
_entity.id
_entity.type
_entity.pdbx_description
1 polymer ?
#
loop_
_entity_poly.entity_id
_entity_poly.type
_entity_poly.pdbx_seq_one_letter_code
_entity_poly.pdbx_strand_id
1 'polypeptide(L)' 'MKSVKRLSEELGVSKQTIFNNIKRLNIETIKQENTSFIKEDTDIEKIIQRVNENKKKYGFESATEDKQKKSRIILI' A
#
# COMPACT_ATOMS: atom_id res chain seq x y z
N MET A 1 -2.25 -9.46 8.42
CA MET A 1 -3.49 -8.77 7.98
C MET A 1 -3.41 -7.27 8.20
N LYS A 2 -3.88 -6.47 7.24
CA LYS A 2 -3.90 -5.00 7.32
C LYS A 2 -5.22 -4.46 6.80
N SER A 3 -5.78 -3.44 7.46
CA SER A 3 -7.02 -2.82 6.99
C SER A 3 -6.77 -1.96 5.75
N VAL A 4 -7.75 -1.92 4.85
CA VAL A 4 -7.71 -1.08 3.65
C VAL A 4 -7.57 0.40 4.03
N LYS A 5 -8.21 0.82 5.13
CA LYS A 5 -8.08 2.18 5.67
C LYS A 5 -6.62 2.49 6.03
N ARG A 6 -5.99 1.64 6.86
CA ARG A 6 -4.62 1.87 7.32
C ARG A 6 -3.63 1.87 6.15
N LEU A 7 -3.77 0.94 5.21
CA LEU A 7 -2.93 0.90 4.01
C LEU A 7 -3.08 2.16 3.15
N SER A 8 -4.30 2.70 3.02
CA SER A 8 -4.55 3.93 2.26
C SER A 8 -3.88 5.15 2.91
N GLU A 9 -3.92 5.24 4.24
CA GLU A 9 -3.28 6.31 5.02
C GLU A 9 -1.74 6.21 4.92
N GLU A 10 -1.16 5.01 5.11
CA GLU A 10 0.29 4.77 4.98
C GLU A 10 0.81 5.13 3.59
N LEU A 11 0.04 4.80 2.55
CA LEU A 11 0.41 5.11 1.18
C LEU A 11 -0.03 6.50 0.72
N GLY A 12 -0.72 7.30 1.54
CA GLY A 12 -1.20 8.63 1.13
C GLY A 12 -2.07 8.61 -0.13
N VAL A 13 -2.94 7.60 -0.27
CA VAL A 13 -3.89 7.47 -1.39
C VAL A 13 -5.30 7.26 -0.87
N SER A 14 -6.31 7.44 -1.73
CA SER A 14 -7.69 7.16 -1.33
C SER A 14 -7.92 5.66 -1.05
N LYS A 15 -8.87 5.33 -0.16
CA LYS A 15 -9.35 3.94 0.01
C LYS A 15 -9.79 3.32 -1.31
N GLN A 16 -10.41 4.11 -2.19
CA GLN A 16 -10.84 3.65 -3.52
C GLN A 16 -9.66 3.20 -4.37
N THR A 17 -8.52 3.89 -4.31
CA THR A 17 -7.28 3.49 -4.98
C THR A 17 -6.83 2.10 -4.53
N ILE A 18 -6.91 1.82 -3.23
CA ILE A 18 -6.59 0.49 -2.70
C ILE A 18 -7.58 -0.56 -3.22
N PHE A 19 -8.89 -0.30 -3.15
CA PHE A 19 -9.90 -1.23 -3.69
C PHE A 19 -9.75 -1.51 -5.19
N ASN A 20 -9.39 -0.50 -5.98
CA ASN A 20 -9.15 -0.68 -7.41
C ASN A 20 -7.96 -1.61 -7.67
N ASN A 21 -6.89 -1.52 -6.87
CA ASN A 21 -5.75 -2.42 -6.99
C ASN A 21 -6.07 -3.84 -6.49
N ILE A 22 -6.82 -3.98 -5.39
CA ILE A 22 -7.33 -5.27 -4.90
C ILE A 22 -8.11 -5.99 -6.02
N LYS A 23 -9.06 -5.29 -6.67
CA LYS A 23 -9.83 -5.84 -7.80
C LYS A 23 -8.94 -6.21 -8.99
N ARG A 24 -7.97 -5.36 -9.35
CA ARG A 24 -7.05 -5.61 -10.49
C ARG A 24 -6.11 -6.78 -10.25
N LEU A 25 -5.72 -7.02 -9.01
CA LEU A 25 -4.81 -8.09 -8.61
C LEU A 25 -5.55 -9.38 -8.21
N ASN A 26 -6.89 -9.38 -8.27
CA ASN A 26 -7.74 -10.48 -7.84
C ASN A 26 -7.43 -10.96 -6.41
N ILE A 27 -7.23 -9.99 -5.50
CA ILE A 27 -6.89 -10.25 -4.09
C ILE A 27 -8.18 -10.36 -3.28
N GLU A 28 -8.25 -11.36 -2.40
CA GLU A 28 -9.37 -11.53 -1.48
C GLU A 28 -9.26 -10.58 -0.28
N THR A 29 -10.42 -10.13 0.19
CA THR A 29 -10.53 -9.34 1.43
C THR A 29 -11.56 -9.94 2.35
N ILE A 30 -11.29 -9.88 3.65
CA ILE A 30 -12.28 -10.20 4.67
C ILE A 30 -12.93 -8.92 5.17
N LYS A 31 -14.24 -8.96 5.39
CA LYS A 31 -14.97 -7.87 6.05
C LYS A 31 -15.18 -8.24 7.51
N GLN A 32 -14.67 -7.41 8.41
CA GLN A 32 -14.94 -7.51 9.84
C GLN A 32 -15.64 -6.22 10.29
N GLU A 33 -16.83 -6.36 10.86
CA GLU A 33 -17.75 -5.25 11.12
C GLU A 33 -17.94 -4.37 9.86
N ASN A 34 -17.41 -3.14 9.90
CA ASN A 34 -17.49 -2.17 8.80
C ASN A 34 -16.12 -1.90 8.14
N THR A 35 -15.13 -2.74 8.37
CA THR A 35 -13.76 -2.57 7.85
C THR A 35 -13.34 -3.76 6.99
N SER A 36 -12.79 -3.48 5.81
CA SER A 36 -12.18 -4.49 4.93
C SER A 36 -10.69 -4.67 5.28
N PHE A 37 -10.24 -5.92 5.33
CA PHE A 37 -8.86 -6.30 5.60
C PHE A 37 -8.30 -7.18 4.48
N ILE A 38 -7.04 -6.96 4.15
CA ILE A 38 -6.23 -7.82 3.29
C ILE A 38 -5.52 -8.80 4.23
N LYS A 39 -5.67 -10.10 3.96
CA LYS A 39 -5.25 -11.16 4.89
C LYS A 39 -3.75 -11.42 4.82
N GLU A 40 -3.27 -11.69 3.60
CA GLU A 40 -1.90 -12.12 3.31
C GLU A 40 -0.95 -10.94 3.17
N ASP A 41 0.23 -11.03 3.78
CA ASP A 41 1.23 -9.95 3.72
C ASP A 41 1.82 -9.81 2.30
N THR A 42 1.92 -10.92 1.56
CA THR A 42 2.35 -10.91 0.14
C THR A 42 1.40 -10.10 -0.74
N ASP A 43 0.11 -10.14 -0.46
CA ASP A 43 -0.89 -9.36 -1.20
C ASP A 43 -0.84 -7.88 -0.83
N ILE A 44 -0.55 -7.57 0.43
CA ILE A 44 -0.28 -6.20 0.88
C ILE A 44 0.94 -5.64 0.15
N GLU A 45 2.03 -6.41 0.05
CA GLU A 45 3.26 -6.00 -0.66
C GLU A 45 3.02 -5.75 -2.16
N LYS A 46 2.28 -6.62 -2.85
CA LYS A 46 1.91 -6.40 -4.27
C LYS A 46 1.14 -5.10 -4.46
N ILE A 47 0.21 -4.77 -3.56
CA ILE A 47 -0.55 -3.52 -3.62
C ILE A 47 0.39 -2.32 -3.40
N ILE A 48 1.27 -2.38 -2.40
CA ILE A 48 2.25 -1.32 -2.12
C ILE A 48 3.13 -1.08 -3.35
N GLN A 49 3.71 -2.13 -3.91
CA GLN A 49 4.57 -2.04 -5.08
C GLN A 49 3.85 -1.36 -6.24
N ARG A 50 2.66 -1.84 -6.59
CA ARG A 50 1.89 -1.29 -7.71
C ARG A 50 1.47 0.17 -7.49
N VAL A 51 1.11 0.54 -6.26
CA VAL A 51 0.78 1.94 -5.94
C VAL A 51 2.00 2.84 -6.09
N ASN A 52 3.17 2.42 -5.62
CA ASN A 52 4.41 3.20 -5.75
C ASN A 52 4.88 3.28 -7.21
N GLU A 53 4.79 2.21 -7.98
CA GLU A 53 5.07 2.22 -9.43
C GLU A 53 4.17 3.22 -10.18
N ASN A 54 2.87 3.25 -9.84
CA ASN A 54 1.95 4.22 -10.43
C ASN A 54 2.32 5.66 -10.02
N LYS A 55 2.67 5.90 -8.76
CA LYS A 55 3.10 7.23 -8.32
C LYS A 55 4.32 7.71 -9.09
N LYS A 56 5.34 6.86 -9.25
CA LYS A 56 6.53 7.17 -10.05
C LYS A 56 6.17 7.49 -11.50
N LYS A 57 5.35 6.63 -12.12
CA LYS A 57 4.90 6.81 -13.51
C LYS A 57 4.18 8.14 -13.76
N TYR A 58 3.42 8.63 -12.79
CA TYR A 58 2.63 9.85 -12.91
C TYR A 58 3.21 11.06 -12.16
N GLY A 59 4.46 10.99 -11.66
CA GLY A 59 5.15 12.11 -11.01
C GLY A 59 4.63 12.45 -9.61
N PHE A 60 3.96 11.52 -8.91
CA PHE A 60 3.47 11.67 -7.53
C PHE A 60 4.43 11.07 -6.49
N GLU A 61 5.75 11.10 -6.76
CA GLU A 61 6.74 10.54 -5.86
C GLU A 61 6.58 11.14 -4.46
N SER A 62 6.36 10.27 -3.48
CA SER A 62 6.23 10.65 -2.08
C SER A 62 7.63 10.73 -1.49
N ALA A 63 7.98 11.82 -0.80
CA ALA A 63 9.26 11.98 -0.09
C ALA A 63 9.50 10.93 1.04
N THR A 64 8.63 9.92 1.18
CA THR A 64 8.73 8.84 2.16
C THR A 64 9.68 7.73 1.75
N GLU A 65 9.90 7.48 0.44
CA GLU A 65 10.89 6.47 -0.01
C GLU A 65 12.33 6.86 0.39
N ASP A 66 12.65 8.15 0.43
CA ASP A 66 13.97 8.64 0.87
C ASP A 66 14.25 8.34 2.34
N LYS A 67 13.24 8.39 3.22
CA LYS A 67 13.45 8.15 4.67
C LYS A 67 13.78 6.69 4.96
N GLN A 68 13.16 5.74 4.27
CA GLN A 68 13.39 4.31 4.50
C GLN A 68 14.76 3.85 3.94
N LYS A 69 15.21 4.47 2.84
CA LYS A 69 16.55 4.23 2.29
C LYS A 69 17.65 4.82 3.19
N LYS A 70 17.40 5.98 3.81
CA LYS A 70 18.36 6.65 4.71
C LYS A 70 18.51 5.96 6.07
N SER A 71 17.44 5.38 6.64
CA SER A 71 17.54 4.61 7.88
C SER A 71 18.35 3.30 7.76
N ARG A 72 18.45 2.70 6.56
CA ARG A 72 19.29 1.51 6.34
C ARG A 72 20.79 1.82 6.27
N ILE A 73 21.17 3.07 6.02
CA ILE A 73 22.57 3.48 5.85
C ILE A 73 23.22 3.83 7.20
N ILE A 74 22.44 4.04 8.25
CA ILE A 74 22.95 4.35 9.61
C ILE A 74 22.90 3.07 10.46
N LEU A 75 23.72 2.08 10.09
CA LEU A 75 24.11 0.98 10.97
C LEU A 75 25.55 0.57 10.61
N ILE A 76 26.50 1.44 10.96
CA ILE A 76 27.93 1.17 10.92
C ILE A 76 28.57 1.83 12.14
#